data_AF-A0AAR2KWE0-F1
#
_entry.id   AF-A0AAR2KWE0-F1
#
_cell.length_a   1.000
_cell.length_b   1.000
_cell.length_c   1.000
_cell.angle_alpha   90.00
_cell.angle_beta   90.00
_cell.angle_gamma   90.00
#
_symmetry.space_group_name_H-M   'P 1'
#
loop_
_entity.id
_entity.type
_entity.pdbx_description
1 polymer ?
#
loop_
_entity_poly.entity_id
_entity_poly.type
_entity_poly.pdbx_seq_one_letter_code
_entity_poly.pdbx_strand_id
1 'polypeptide(L)'
;MTITDLRESDAHTYSFRFYTDHPDGRYSGRPGVTLSVTDLKVTVSDTDGGVKKLTCSSTCTLPNNPTYIWYRNGQPVSDQNRNELELRDRTVDAGSYSCAVKGYEELGSPAVYSPRPPSVSETEVNGSVTLVCVSDSNPASSYTWFRKTGGNITQFGEGASLTLAAGADGVFYCTAENPYGSSTSSEWTLTSGVSWGDVVAFFPPQRSVRETTGHLLVLGQSVTISRLDPLLSLRYESSGTLQICLTSQQR
;
A
#
# COMPACT_ATOMS: atom_id res chain seq x y z
N MET A 1 -38.09 5.13 22.37
CA MET A 1 -36.70 4.64 22.25
C MET A 1 -36.11 5.32 21.03
N THR A 2 -35.00 6.00 21.20
CA THR A 2 -34.27 6.67 20.12
C THR A 2 -32.87 6.08 20.14
N ILE A 3 -32.41 5.57 19.00
CA ILE A 3 -31.04 5.10 18.82
C ILE A 3 -30.33 6.16 17.96
N THR A 4 -29.17 6.61 18.41
CA THR A 4 -28.34 7.62 17.74
C THR A 4 -26.94 7.06 17.54
N ASP A 5 -26.18 7.57 16.58
CA ASP A 5 -24.83 7.06 16.24
C ASP A 5 -24.85 5.57 15.88
N LEU A 6 -25.72 5.21 14.93
CA LEU A 6 -25.93 3.83 14.51
C LEU A 6 -24.67 3.23 13.89
N ARG A 7 -24.33 2.02 14.33
CA ARG A 7 -23.24 1.21 13.80
C ARG A 7 -23.79 -0.05 13.16
N GLU A 8 -22.98 -0.71 12.33
CA GLU A 8 -23.34 -2.01 11.75
C GLU A 8 -23.72 -3.04 12.85
N SER A 9 -23.08 -2.97 14.02
CA SER A 9 -23.41 -3.81 15.18
C SER A 9 -24.82 -3.61 15.75
N ASP A 10 -25.44 -2.46 15.49
CA ASP A 10 -26.79 -2.15 15.97
C ASP A 10 -27.87 -2.72 15.04
N ALA A 11 -27.48 -3.27 13.88
CA ALA A 11 -28.38 -3.91 12.94
C ALA A 11 -28.96 -5.19 13.56
N HIS A 12 -30.22 -5.10 14.00
CA HIS A 12 -30.92 -6.20 14.64
C HIS A 12 -32.44 -6.09 14.47
N THR A 13 -33.16 -7.15 14.84
CA THR A 13 -34.62 -7.10 14.96
C THR A 13 -35.00 -6.65 16.36
N TYR A 14 -35.57 -5.45 16.47
CA TYR A 14 -36.05 -4.87 17.70
C TYR A 14 -37.52 -5.21 17.91
N SER A 15 -37.88 -5.67 19.09
CA SER A 15 -39.28 -5.84 19.48
C SER A 15 -39.51 -5.14 20.81
N PHE A 16 -40.61 -4.42 20.91
CA PHE A 16 -41.05 -3.88 22.19
C PHE A 16 -41.92 -4.92 22.90
N ARG A 17 -41.81 -4.94 24.22
CA ARG A 17 -42.61 -5.78 25.10
C ARG A 17 -43.19 -4.90 26.19
N PHE A 18 -44.46 -5.07 26.48
CA PHE A 18 -45.10 -4.43 27.62
C PHE A 18 -45.93 -5.45 28.40
N TYR A 19 -46.08 -5.16 29.69
CA TYR A 19 -46.91 -5.92 30.62
C TYR A 19 -48.07 -5.02 31.03
N THR A 20 -49.26 -5.58 31.16
CA THR A 20 -50.40 -4.90 31.77
C THR A 20 -50.49 -5.28 33.24
N ASP A 21 -51.43 -4.65 33.95
CA ASP A 21 -51.81 -4.96 35.32
C ASP A 21 -52.52 -6.33 35.47
N HIS A 22 -52.95 -6.93 34.35
CA HIS A 22 -53.53 -8.27 34.32
C HIS A 22 -52.43 -9.35 34.41
N PRO A 23 -52.60 -10.42 35.21
CA PRO A 23 -51.58 -11.48 35.39
C PRO A 23 -51.08 -12.11 34.08
N ASP A 24 -51.98 -12.26 33.10
CA ASP A 24 -51.67 -12.82 31.77
C ASP A 24 -51.41 -11.74 30.70
N GLY A 25 -51.44 -10.47 31.08
CA GLY A 25 -51.32 -9.34 30.17
C GLY A 25 -49.89 -9.11 29.72
N ARG A 26 -49.41 -9.91 28.76
CA ARG A 26 -48.07 -9.73 28.18
C ARG A 26 -48.15 -9.69 26.67
N TYR A 27 -47.74 -8.56 26.10
CA TYR A 27 -47.58 -8.43 24.67
C TYR A 27 -46.11 -8.29 24.29
N SER A 28 -45.71 -8.97 23.21
CA SER A 28 -44.42 -8.76 22.55
C SER A 28 -44.69 -8.53 21.07
N GLY A 29 -44.22 -7.42 20.52
CA GLY A 29 -44.39 -7.12 19.09
C GLY A 29 -43.61 -8.12 18.24
N ARG A 30 -44.27 -9.18 17.76
CA ARG A 30 -43.69 -10.18 16.85
C ARG A 30 -44.16 -9.90 15.41
N PRO A 31 -43.30 -10.03 14.39
CA PRO A 31 -41.91 -10.50 14.45
C PRO A 31 -40.89 -9.46 14.96
N GLY A 32 -41.30 -8.21 15.16
CA GLY A 32 -40.43 -7.09 15.48
C GLY A 32 -40.19 -6.20 14.26
N VAL A 33 -39.32 -5.20 14.42
CA VAL A 33 -38.89 -4.29 13.37
C VAL A 33 -37.40 -4.54 13.14
N THR A 34 -37.01 -4.89 11.92
CA THR A 34 -35.61 -5.09 11.56
C THR A 34 -34.98 -3.76 11.18
N LEU A 35 -33.92 -3.39 11.90
CA LEU A 35 -33.07 -2.27 11.58
C LEU A 35 -31.88 -2.77 10.73
N SER A 36 -31.71 -2.20 9.54
CA SER A 36 -30.53 -2.38 8.70
C SER A 36 -29.71 -1.09 8.72
N VAL A 37 -28.42 -1.20 9.03
CA VAL A 37 -27.49 -0.07 8.97
C VAL A 37 -26.57 -0.29 7.78
N THR A 38 -26.63 0.59 6.79
CA THR A 38 -25.80 0.47 5.59
C THR A 38 -25.29 1.82 5.11
N ASP A 39 -24.00 1.88 4.82
CA ASP A 39 -23.33 3.11 4.37
C ASP A 39 -23.43 3.33 2.86
N LEU A 40 -23.13 4.55 2.43
CA LEU A 40 -22.91 4.85 1.01
C LEU A 40 -21.62 4.21 0.53
N LYS A 41 -21.65 3.58 -0.64
CA LYS A 41 -20.50 2.94 -1.29
C LYS A 41 -20.37 3.42 -2.73
N VAL A 42 -19.15 3.78 -3.11
CA VAL A 42 -18.82 4.08 -4.50
C VAL A 42 -18.43 2.78 -5.20
N THR A 43 -19.02 2.53 -6.35
CA THR A 43 -18.71 1.40 -7.24
C THR A 43 -18.33 1.92 -8.61
N VAL A 44 -17.38 1.25 -9.28
CA VAL A 44 -16.99 1.60 -10.65
C VAL A 44 -17.54 0.57 -11.64
N SER A 45 -17.98 1.04 -12.80
CA SER A 45 -18.39 0.22 -13.94
C SER A 45 -17.82 0.79 -15.23
N ASP A 46 -17.41 -0.08 -16.14
CA ASP A 46 -17.04 0.32 -17.49
C ASP A 46 -18.30 0.53 -18.35
N THR A 47 -18.28 1.55 -19.19
CA THR A 47 -19.34 1.83 -20.17
C THR A 47 -18.85 1.54 -21.59
N ASP A 48 -19.80 1.28 -22.51
CA ASP A 48 -19.52 1.09 -23.93
C ASP A 48 -18.84 2.36 -24.49
N GLY A 49 -17.53 2.30 -24.66
CA GLY A 49 -16.68 3.43 -25.03
C GLY A 49 -15.44 3.64 -24.15
N GLY A 50 -15.23 2.81 -23.12
CA GLY A 50 -14.03 2.87 -22.27
C GLY A 50 -14.04 4.02 -21.24
N VAL A 51 -15.18 4.69 -21.10
CA VAL A 51 -15.43 5.69 -20.05
C VAL A 51 -15.73 4.95 -18.74
N LYS A 52 -15.06 5.37 -17.66
CA LYS A 52 -15.32 4.82 -16.32
C LYS A 52 -16.49 5.57 -15.70
N LYS A 53 -17.48 4.84 -15.20
CA LYS A 53 -18.64 5.40 -14.52
C LYS A 53 -18.59 5.03 -13.04
N LEU A 54 -18.60 6.04 -12.18
CA LEU A 54 -18.73 5.89 -10.74
C LEU A 54 -20.20 5.96 -10.35
N THR A 55 -20.64 5.06 -9.50
CA THR A 55 -22.00 5.01 -8.97
C THR A 55 -21.96 5.05 -7.46
N CYS A 56 -22.68 5.99 -6.88
CA CYS A 56 -22.96 6.05 -5.46
C CYS A 56 -24.15 5.15 -5.17
N SER A 57 -23.92 4.09 -4.41
CA SER A 57 -24.92 3.08 -4.07
C SER A 57 -25.19 3.08 -2.57
N SER A 58 -26.45 2.88 -2.20
CA SER A 58 -26.86 2.57 -0.84
C SER A 58 -27.88 1.45 -0.91
N THR A 59 -27.83 0.55 0.06
CA THR A 59 -28.86 -0.47 0.28
C THR A 59 -30.00 0.03 1.16
N CYS A 60 -29.92 1.27 1.67
CA CYS A 60 -31.00 1.92 2.41
C CYS A 60 -32.11 2.41 1.47
N THR A 61 -33.35 2.36 1.94
CA THR A 61 -34.49 2.99 1.29
C THR A 61 -34.42 4.50 1.47
N LEU A 62 -33.85 5.20 0.49
CA LEU A 62 -33.75 6.65 0.51
C LEU A 62 -35.12 7.30 0.22
N PRO A 63 -35.35 8.57 0.65
CA PRO A 63 -36.55 9.32 0.31
C PRO A 63 -36.77 9.38 -1.21
N ASN A 64 -38.02 9.59 -1.66
CA ASN A 64 -38.32 9.69 -3.10
C ASN A 64 -37.48 10.80 -3.77
N ASN A 65 -36.58 10.40 -4.68
CA ASN A 65 -35.61 11.23 -5.42
C ASN A 65 -34.51 11.88 -4.56
N PRO A 66 -33.58 11.09 -3.98
CA PRO A 66 -32.44 11.66 -3.28
C PRO A 66 -31.55 12.44 -4.24
N THR A 67 -31.09 13.61 -3.80
CA THR A 67 -30.07 14.38 -4.52
C THR A 67 -28.69 13.99 -3.97
N TYR A 68 -27.75 13.70 -4.85
CA TYR A 68 -26.38 13.34 -4.47
C TYR A 68 -25.44 14.53 -4.65
N ILE A 69 -24.32 14.51 -3.92
CA ILE A 69 -23.19 15.41 -4.10
C ILE A 69 -21.94 14.53 -4.21
N TRP A 70 -21.13 14.79 -5.24
CA TRP A 70 -19.84 14.16 -5.42
C TRP A 70 -18.72 15.06 -4.91
N TYR A 71 -17.71 14.44 -4.32
CA TYR A 71 -16.49 15.11 -3.90
C TYR A 71 -15.31 14.52 -4.65
N ARG A 72 -14.45 15.40 -5.16
CA ARG A 72 -13.18 15.05 -5.78
C ARG A 72 -12.06 15.73 -5.00
N ASN A 73 -11.13 14.94 -4.45
CA ASN A 73 -10.08 15.41 -3.56
C ASN A 73 -10.64 16.24 -2.38
N GLY A 74 -11.83 15.86 -1.88
CA GLY A 74 -12.56 16.58 -0.82
C GLY A 74 -13.30 17.84 -1.26
N GLN A 75 -13.20 18.26 -2.52
CA GLN A 75 -13.91 19.42 -3.06
C GLN A 75 -15.20 19.00 -3.79
N PRO A 76 -16.31 19.73 -3.64
CA PRO A 76 -17.56 19.38 -4.31
C PRO A 76 -17.43 19.52 -5.83
N VAL A 77 -17.95 18.54 -6.56
CA VAL A 77 -18.05 18.57 -8.03
C VAL A 77 -19.34 19.29 -8.40
N SER A 78 -19.22 20.44 -9.07
CA SER A 78 -20.36 21.27 -9.45
C SER A 78 -21.35 20.56 -10.38
N ASP A 79 -22.63 20.90 -10.25
CA ASP A 79 -23.72 20.52 -11.15
C ASP A 79 -24.00 19.00 -11.28
N GLN A 80 -23.56 18.19 -10.31
CA GLN A 80 -23.83 16.75 -10.27
C GLN A 80 -24.79 16.38 -9.15
N ASN A 81 -26.07 16.20 -9.51
CA ASN A 81 -27.15 15.84 -8.59
C ASN A 81 -27.54 14.35 -8.67
N ARG A 82 -26.92 13.61 -9.60
CA ARG A 82 -27.20 12.19 -9.85
C ARG A 82 -26.31 11.31 -8.98
N ASN A 83 -26.77 10.09 -8.73
CA ASN A 83 -25.97 9.06 -8.08
C ASN A 83 -24.83 8.52 -8.96
N GLU A 84 -24.58 9.11 -10.12
CA GLU A 84 -23.62 8.64 -11.11
C GLU A 84 -22.70 9.78 -11.55
N LEU A 85 -21.42 9.48 -11.73
CA LEU A 85 -20.39 10.41 -12.20
C LEU A 85 -19.56 9.73 -13.29
N GLU A 86 -19.50 10.35 -14.47
CA GLU A 86 -18.69 9.85 -15.60
C GLU A 86 -17.29 10.46 -15.57
N LEU A 87 -16.26 9.63 -15.68
CA LEU A 87 -14.86 10.03 -15.80
C LEU A 87 -14.43 9.85 -17.25
N ARG A 88 -14.22 10.97 -17.96
CA ARG A 88 -13.96 10.98 -19.41
C ARG A 88 -12.48 11.05 -19.73
N ASP A 89 -11.69 11.70 -18.88
CA ASP A 89 -10.27 11.91 -19.12
C ASP A 89 -9.44 11.46 -17.92
N ARG A 90 -8.66 10.38 -18.08
CA ARG A 90 -7.83 9.82 -17.00
C ARG A 90 -6.78 10.78 -16.46
N THR A 91 -6.33 11.75 -17.26
CA THR A 91 -5.31 12.73 -16.84
C THR A 91 -5.94 13.85 -16.03
N VAL A 92 -7.12 14.29 -16.44
CA VAL A 92 -7.84 15.38 -15.79
C VAL A 92 -8.66 14.90 -14.62
N ASP A 93 -9.10 13.63 -14.60
CA ASP A 93 -9.97 13.01 -13.59
C ASP A 93 -9.18 12.16 -12.58
N ALA A 94 -7.87 12.35 -12.46
CA ALA A 94 -7.09 11.71 -11.42
C ALA A 94 -7.44 12.28 -10.03
N GLY A 95 -7.72 11.42 -9.05
CA GLY A 95 -7.99 11.85 -7.68
C GLY A 95 -8.76 10.84 -6.85
N SER A 96 -9.12 11.27 -5.64
CA SER A 96 -9.99 10.52 -4.74
C SER A 96 -11.43 10.98 -4.86
N TYR A 97 -12.36 10.02 -4.91
CA TYR A 97 -13.78 10.26 -5.10
C TYR A 97 -14.58 9.78 -3.90
N SER A 98 -15.48 10.61 -3.39
CA SER A 98 -16.51 10.21 -2.43
C SER A 98 -17.84 10.83 -2.82
N CYS A 99 -18.92 10.32 -2.24
CA CYS A 99 -20.28 10.79 -2.50
C CYS A 99 -21.06 10.90 -1.19
N ALA A 100 -21.98 11.86 -1.12
CA ALA A 100 -22.92 11.99 -0.03
C ALA A 100 -24.32 12.30 -0.57
N VAL A 101 -25.34 12.11 0.27
CA VAL A 101 -26.69 12.59 -0.02
C VAL A 101 -26.80 14.03 0.47
N LYS A 102 -27.33 14.91 -0.37
CA LYS A 102 -27.53 16.33 -0.06
C LYS A 102 -28.40 16.49 1.18
N GLY A 103 -27.94 17.29 2.14
CA GLY A 103 -28.58 17.45 3.45
C GLY A 103 -28.19 16.39 4.50
N TYR A 104 -27.42 15.37 4.11
CA TYR A 104 -26.80 14.38 5.01
C TYR A 104 -25.31 14.21 4.65
N GLU A 105 -24.64 15.34 4.44
CA GLU A 105 -23.26 15.40 3.93
C GLU A 105 -22.23 14.83 4.93
N GLU A 106 -22.57 14.85 6.21
CA GLU A 106 -21.82 14.19 7.29
C GLU A 106 -21.75 12.66 7.16
N LEU A 107 -22.67 12.04 6.42
CA LEU A 107 -22.75 10.59 6.21
C LEU A 107 -22.22 10.18 4.84
N GLY A 108 -21.18 10.88 4.37
CA GLY A 108 -20.52 10.61 3.09
C GLY A 108 -19.84 9.23 3.04
N SER A 109 -19.73 8.69 1.83
CA SER A 109 -18.99 7.47 1.58
C SER A 109 -17.48 7.64 1.81
N PRO A 110 -16.76 6.55 2.12
CA PRO A 110 -15.30 6.56 2.13
C PRO A 110 -14.76 6.96 0.76
N ALA A 111 -13.66 7.73 0.75
CA ALA A 111 -13.03 8.14 -0.50
C ALA A 111 -12.32 6.97 -1.19
N VAL A 112 -12.63 6.73 -2.46
CA VAL A 112 -12.01 5.70 -3.32
C VAL A 112 -11.01 6.33 -4.28
N TYR A 113 -9.89 5.66 -4.51
CA TYR A 113 -8.79 6.17 -5.34
C TYR A 113 -7.95 5.03 -5.91
N SER A 114 -7.32 5.29 -7.05
CA SER A 114 -6.37 4.35 -7.65
C SER A 114 -5.10 4.22 -6.80
N PRO A 115 -4.33 3.13 -6.95
CA PRO A 115 -3.16 2.90 -6.12
C PRO A 115 -2.11 3.99 -6.35
N ARG A 116 -1.55 4.52 -5.28
CA ARG A 116 -0.36 5.40 -5.37
C ARG A 116 0.85 4.59 -5.84
N PRO A 117 1.89 5.24 -6.39
CA PRO A 117 3.13 4.56 -6.74
C PRO A 117 3.61 3.66 -5.60
N PRO A 118 3.67 2.33 -5.79
CA PRO A 118 4.05 1.42 -4.73
C PRO A 118 5.52 1.59 -4.35
N SER A 119 5.81 1.40 -3.07
CA SER A 119 7.18 1.33 -2.55
C SER A 119 7.60 -0.13 -2.36
N VAL A 120 8.82 -0.46 -2.77
CA VAL A 120 9.43 -1.78 -2.59
C VAL A 120 10.46 -1.68 -1.48
N SER A 121 10.37 -2.59 -0.52
CA SER A 121 11.29 -2.71 0.62
C SER A 121 11.81 -4.13 0.74
N GLU A 122 13.02 -4.27 1.26
CA GLU A 122 13.67 -5.56 1.49
C GLU A 122 13.55 -5.94 2.97
N THR A 123 13.23 -7.20 3.23
CA THR A 123 13.18 -7.77 4.57
C THR A 123 13.83 -9.14 4.56
N GLU A 124 14.62 -9.45 5.57
CA GLU A 124 15.23 -10.77 5.73
C GLU A 124 14.38 -11.60 6.70
N VAL A 125 13.85 -12.72 6.22
CA VAL A 125 13.08 -13.65 7.05
C VAL A 125 13.76 -15.01 6.93
N ASN A 126 14.29 -15.52 8.06
CA ASN A 126 14.95 -16.83 8.13
C ASN A 126 16.13 -17.03 7.16
N GLY A 127 16.92 -15.98 6.89
CA GLY A 127 18.05 -16.04 5.95
C GLY A 127 17.66 -16.02 4.46
N SER A 128 16.37 -15.80 4.17
CA SER A 128 15.87 -15.55 2.82
C SER A 128 15.48 -14.09 2.66
N VAL A 129 15.82 -13.53 1.49
CA VAL A 129 15.46 -12.15 1.12
C VAL A 129 14.01 -12.13 0.65
N THR A 130 13.17 -11.36 1.32
CA THR A 130 11.77 -11.13 0.96
C THR A 130 11.55 -9.66 0.61
N LEU A 131 11.08 -9.42 -0.60
CA LEU A 131 10.65 -8.10 -1.04
C LEU A 131 9.19 -7.88 -0.65
N VAL A 132 8.89 -6.70 -0.12
CA VAL A 132 7.53 -6.29 0.25
C VAL A 132 7.15 -5.05 -0.55
N CYS A 133 6.01 -5.13 -1.23
CA CYS A 133 5.42 -4.06 -2.01
C CYS A 133 4.21 -3.49 -1.27
N VAL A 134 4.24 -2.18 -1.02
CA VAL A 134 3.17 -1.48 -0.33
C VAL A 134 2.73 -0.28 -1.16
N SER A 135 1.42 -0.21 -1.41
CA SER A 135 0.74 0.93 -2.04
C SER A 135 -0.42 1.40 -1.15
N ASP A 136 -0.59 2.71 -1.08
CA ASP A 136 -1.78 3.34 -0.51
C ASP A 136 -2.88 3.38 -1.59
N SER A 137 -3.98 2.68 -1.33
CA SER A 137 -5.10 2.51 -2.26
C SER A 137 -6.38 2.18 -1.51
N ASN A 138 -7.52 2.74 -1.94
CA ASN A 138 -8.84 2.33 -1.45
C ASN A 138 -9.78 2.06 -2.63
N PRO A 139 -10.28 0.84 -2.82
CA PRO A 139 -10.08 -0.38 -2.03
C PRO A 139 -8.65 -0.93 -2.16
N ALA A 140 -8.32 -1.87 -1.29
CA ALA A 140 -7.03 -2.55 -1.25
C ALA A 140 -6.68 -3.14 -2.62
N SER A 141 -5.43 -2.94 -3.03
CA SER A 141 -4.92 -3.39 -4.32
C SER A 141 -4.49 -4.86 -4.30
N SER A 142 -4.61 -5.54 -5.44
CA SER A 142 -3.85 -6.74 -5.75
C SER A 142 -2.44 -6.35 -6.21
N TYR A 143 -1.47 -7.23 -5.97
CA TYR A 143 -0.07 -6.98 -6.29
C TYR A 143 0.47 -8.10 -7.19
N THR A 144 1.18 -7.70 -8.25
CA THR A 144 1.84 -8.61 -9.19
C THR A 144 3.30 -8.21 -9.34
N TRP A 145 4.20 -9.19 -9.24
CA TRP A 145 5.65 -8.97 -9.34
C TRP A 145 6.18 -9.34 -10.71
N PHE A 146 7.06 -8.50 -11.22
CA PHE A 146 7.73 -8.68 -12.49
C PHE A 146 9.24 -8.67 -12.30
N ARG A 147 9.94 -9.51 -13.08
CA ARG A 147 11.40 -9.55 -13.17
C ARG A 147 11.82 -9.15 -14.58
N LYS A 148 12.76 -8.22 -14.66
CA LYS A 148 13.37 -7.72 -15.89
C LYS A 148 14.82 -8.22 -15.96
N THR A 149 15.12 -9.01 -16.98
CA THR A 149 16.46 -9.58 -17.22
C THR A 149 16.85 -9.36 -18.67
N GLY A 150 17.88 -8.53 -18.92
CA GLY A 150 18.36 -8.26 -20.30
C GLY A 150 17.31 -7.70 -21.26
N GLY A 151 16.28 -7.02 -20.74
CA GLY A 151 15.17 -6.47 -21.52
C GLY A 151 13.91 -7.36 -21.60
N ASN A 152 13.98 -8.61 -21.16
CA ASN A 152 12.81 -9.49 -21.06
C ASN A 152 12.09 -9.29 -19.72
N ILE A 153 10.77 -9.13 -19.75
CA ILE A 153 9.90 -8.95 -18.57
C ILE A 153 9.09 -10.22 -18.38
N THR A 154 9.21 -10.86 -17.21
CA THR A 154 8.41 -12.02 -16.83
C THR A 154 7.68 -11.79 -15.52
N GLN A 155 6.43 -12.24 -15.45
CA GLN A 155 5.73 -12.31 -14.16
C GLN A 155 6.43 -13.34 -13.28
N PHE A 156 6.82 -12.92 -12.07
CA PHE A 156 7.64 -13.72 -11.15
C PHE A 156 6.85 -14.16 -9.91
N GLY A 157 5.81 -13.42 -9.53
CA GLY A 157 4.96 -13.78 -8.39
C GLY A 157 3.73 -12.90 -8.24
N GLU A 158 2.88 -13.27 -7.28
CA GLU A 158 1.65 -12.56 -6.91
C GLU A 158 1.59 -12.37 -5.40
N GLY A 159 0.94 -11.30 -4.95
CA GLY A 159 0.81 -10.94 -3.54
C GLY A 159 1.74 -9.80 -3.10
N ALA A 160 1.49 -9.28 -1.91
CA ALA A 160 2.21 -8.11 -1.38
C ALA A 160 3.68 -8.41 -1.03
N SER A 161 4.03 -9.68 -0.85
CA SER A 161 5.39 -10.12 -0.50
C SER A 161 5.90 -11.17 -1.48
N LEU A 162 7.16 -11.06 -1.87
CA LEU A 162 7.85 -11.98 -2.76
C LEU A 162 9.15 -12.47 -2.10
N THR A 163 9.26 -13.77 -1.87
CA THR A 163 10.50 -14.38 -1.37
C THR A 163 11.41 -14.79 -2.52
N LEU A 164 12.67 -14.35 -2.49
CA LEU A 164 13.68 -14.64 -3.50
C LEU A 164 14.55 -15.82 -3.08
N ALA A 165 14.78 -16.74 -4.02
CA ALA A 165 15.79 -17.79 -3.85
C ALA A 165 17.20 -17.21 -4.02
N ALA A 166 18.19 -17.80 -3.35
CA ALA A 166 19.59 -17.41 -3.48
C ALA A 166 20.05 -17.46 -4.95
N GLY A 167 20.63 -16.35 -5.45
CA GLY A 167 21.11 -16.22 -6.85
C GLY A 167 20.09 -15.71 -7.87
N ALA A 168 18.96 -15.14 -7.44
CA ALA A 168 17.94 -14.58 -8.33
C ALA A 168 18.32 -13.19 -8.90
N ASP A 169 19.37 -13.11 -9.73
CA ASP A 169 19.85 -11.83 -10.27
C ASP A 169 18.86 -11.16 -11.21
N GLY A 170 18.60 -9.87 -11.00
CA GLY A 170 17.76 -9.12 -11.92
C GLY A 170 17.10 -7.91 -11.29
N VAL A 171 16.31 -7.24 -12.10
CA VAL A 171 15.56 -6.06 -11.69
C VAL A 171 14.12 -6.46 -11.45
N PHE A 172 13.62 -6.24 -10.23
CA PHE A 172 12.27 -6.55 -9.81
C PHE A 172 11.45 -5.27 -9.66
N TYR A 173 10.17 -5.32 -10.03
CA TYR A 173 9.22 -4.26 -9.74
C TYR A 173 7.84 -4.88 -9.53
N CYS A 174 6.99 -4.20 -8.75
CA CYS A 174 5.63 -4.63 -8.49
C CYS A 174 4.63 -3.68 -9.16
N THR A 175 3.49 -4.23 -9.55
CA THR A 175 2.33 -3.47 -10.00
C THR A 175 1.21 -3.69 -9.00
N ALA A 176 0.68 -2.59 -8.46
CA ALA A 176 -0.52 -2.58 -7.64
C ALA A 176 -1.73 -2.23 -8.51
N GLU A 177 -2.81 -3.01 -8.41
CA GLU A 177 -4.02 -2.83 -9.21
C GLU A 177 -5.27 -2.87 -8.33
N ASN A 178 -6.19 -1.94 -8.57
CA ASN A 178 -7.54 -1.96 -8.04
C ASN A 178 -8.55 -1.59 -9.14
N PRO A 179 -9.87 -1.73 -8.91
CA PRO A 179 -10.88 -1.40 -9.93
C PRO A 179 -10.78 0.04 -10.48
N TYR A 180 -10.18 0.94 -9.70
CA TYR A 180 -10.06 2.36 -10.03
C TYR A 180 -8.82 2.65 -10.88
N GLY A 181 -7.76 1.86 -10.79
CA GLY A 181 -6.60 1.93 -11.69
C GLY A 181 -5.43 1.05 -11.26
N SER A 182 -4.31 1.21 -11.93
CA SER A 182 -3.07 0.49 -11.64
C SER A 182 -1.87 1.43 -11.56
N SER A 183 -0.87 1.05 -10.76
CA SER A 183 0.37 1.80 -10.59
C SER A 183 1.55 0.86 -10.40
N THR A 184 2.70 1.23 -10.96
CA THR A 184 3.93 0.43 -10.96
C THR A 184 4.99 1.05 -10.05
N SER A 185 5.73 0.22 -9.31
CA SER A 185 6.80 0.67 -8.43
C SER A 185 8.04 1.09 -9.20
N SER A 186 8.99 1.72 -8.50
CA SER A 186 10.37 1.83 -8.97
C SER A 186 11.03 0.45 -9.12
N GLU A 187 12.02 0.38 -10.01
CA GLU A 187 12.87 -0.78 -10.23
C GLU A 187 13.79 -1.04 -9.02
N TRP A 188 13.78 -2.27 -8.50
CA TRP A 188 14.65 -2.74 -7.42
C TRP A 188 15.62 -3.78 -7.95
N THR A 189 16.93 -3.63 -7.71
CA THR A 189 17.95 -4.49 -8.34
C THR A 189 18.57 -5.45 -7.34
N LEU A 190 18.44 -6.75 -7.59
CA LEU A 190 19.23 -7.78 -6.92
C LEU A 190 20.52 -8.01 -7.69
N THR A 191 21.66 -7.80 -7.04
CA THR A 191 22.98 -8.22 -7.54
C THR A 191 23.54 -9.30 -6.62
N SER A 192 23.50 -10.56 -7.05
CA SER A 192 24.24 -11.64 -6.38
C SER A 192 25.73 -11.31 -6.48
N GLY A 193 26.29 -10.89 -5.35
CA GLY A 193 27.66 -10.41 -5.30
C GLY A 193 27.93 -9.34 -4.24
N VAL A 194 26.90 -8.70 -3.67
CA VAL A 194 27.14 -7.76 -2.58
C VAL A 194 26.19 -7.95 -1.41
N SER A 195 26.61 -8.80 -0.48
CA SER A 195 26.16 -8.68 0.90
C SER A 195 26.72 -7.37 1.47
N TRP A 196 25.97 -6.27 1.37
CA TRP A 196 26.27 -5.07 2.14
C TRP A 196 25.84 -5.30 3.59
N GLY A 197 26.61 -6.09 4.32
CA GLY A 197 26.74 -5.85 5.76
C GLY A 197 27.78 -4.75 5.91
N ASP A 198 27.44 -3.65 6.56
CA ASP A 198 28.44 -2.67 6.98
C ASP A 198 29.55 -3.39 7.76
N VAL A 199 30.75 -3.51 7.17
CA VAL A 199 31.90 -4.06 7.89
C VAL A 199 32.47 -2.94 8.75
N VAL A 200 31.95 -2.79 9.97
CA VAL A 200 32.54 -1.92 10.98
C VAL A 200 33.75 -2.63 11.58
N ALA A 201 34.95 -2.27 11.10
CA ALA A 201 36.19 -2.74 11.70
C ALA A 201 36.48 -1.95 12.98
N PHE A 202 36.47 -2.62 14.14
CA PHE A 202 36.88 -2.06 15.41
C PHE A 202 38.39 -2.24 15.59
N PHE A 203 39.14 -1.13 15.66
CA PHE A 203 40.57 -1.19 15.97
C PHE A 203 40.81 -1.02 17.47
N PRO A 204 41.69 -1.83 18.09
CA PRO A 204 42.09 -1.60 19.47
C PRO A 204 42.85 -0.25 19.62
N PRO A 205 42.81 0.38 20.81
CA PRO A 205 43.14 1.79 21.06
C PRO A 205 44.59 2.26 20.82
N GLN A 206 45.43 1.53 20.08
CA GLN A 206 46.87 1.76 20.03
C GLN A 206 47.48 1.94 18.62
N ARG A 207 46.71 1.93 17.52
CA ARG A 207 47.29 2.14 16.16
C ARG A 207 46.69 3.36 15.45
N SER A 208 47.54 4.32 15.10
CA SER A 208 47.23 5.44 14.21
C SER A 208 47.23 4.97 12.75
N VAL A 209 46.15 5.23 12.02
CA VAL A 209 46.06 4.99 10.57
C VAL A 209 46.74 6.14 9.82
N ARG A 210 47.65 5.86 8.88
CA ARG A 210 48.22 6.86 7.97
C ARG A 210 47.44 6.86 6.66
N GLU A 211 47.02 8.05 6.20
CA GLU A 211 46.36 8.25 4.91
C GLU A 211 47.24 7.75 3.75
N THR A 212 46.66 6.96 2.85
CA THR A 212 47.22 6.77 1.51
C THR A 212 46.09 6.98 0.51
N THR A 213 46.04 8.19 -0.06
CA THR A 213 45.23 8.64 -1.21
C THR A 213 43.73 8.32 -1.20
N GLY A 214 42.94 9.36 -0.88
CA GLY A 214 41.80 9.77 -1.71
C GLY A 214 40.38 9.57 -1.17
N HIS A 215 40.03 8.41 -0.60
CA HIS A 215 38.62 8.06 -0.34
C HIS A 215 38.36 7.34 1.00
N LEU A 216 39.19 7.57 2.02
CA LEU A 216 38.92 7.09 3.39
C LEU A 216 38.60 8.28 4.31
N LEU A 217 37.39 8.30 4.89
CA LEU A 217 37.05 9.18 6.01
C LEU A 217 37.28 8.41 7.32
N VAL A 218 38.28 8.83 8.08
CA VAL A 218 38.56 8.27 9.41
C VAL A 218 37.98 9.20 10.48
N LEU A 219 36.96 8.76 11.20
CA LEU A 219 36.42 9.44 12.37
C LEU A 219 36.65 8.53 13.60
N GLY A 220 37.67 8.82 14.40
CA GLY A 220 37.97 8.05 15.62
C GLY A 220 38.59 6.67 15.36
N GLN A 221 38.26 5.67 16.20
CA GLN A 221 38.79 4.29 16.11
C GLN A 221 38.06 3.40 15.09
N SER A 222 37.17 3.98 14.29
CA SER A 222 36.39 3.30 13.26
C SER A 222 36.76 3.86 11.89
N VAL A 223 37.01 2.97 10.94
CA VAL A 223 37.19 3.30 9.53
C VAL A 223 35.98 2.77 8.78
N THR A 224 35.23 3.66 8.13
CA THR A 224 34.08 3.30 7.30
C THR A 224 34.50 3.40 5.84
N ILE A 225 34.43 2.29 5.10
CA ILE A 225 34.79 2.24 3.67
C ILE A 225 33.49 2.21 2.86
N SER A 226 33.14 3.35 2.26
CA SER A 226 31.87 3.56 1.55
C SER A 226 31.90 3.08 0.09
N ARG A 227 33.04 2.61 -0.43
CA ARG A 227 33.15 2.09 -1.79
C ARG A 227 34.39 1.22 -1.95
N LEU A 228 34.21 -0.09 -2.19
CA LEU A 228 35.30 -0.98 -2.60
C LEU A 228 35.13 -1.27 -4.09
N ASP A 229 36.12 -0.89 -4.89
CA ASP A 229 36.22 -1.31 -6.28
C ASP A 229 36.36 -2.84 -6.35
N PRO A 230 35.82 -3.51 -7.39
CA PRO A 230 35.81 -4.97 -7.52
C PRO A 230 37.21 -5.61 -7.72
N LEU A 231 38.28 -4.82 -7.75
CA LEU A 231 39.68 -5.27 -7.90
C LEU A 231 40.45 -5.32 -6.57
N LEU A 232 39.76 -5.15 -5.45
CA LEU A 232 40.38 -5.10 -4.14
C LEU A 232 40.16 -6.38 -3.34
N SER A 233 41.27 -6.99 -2.93
CA SER A 233 41.27 -8.11 -1.98
C SER A 233 41.80 -7.65 -0.62
N LEU A 234 41.09 -8.03 0.44
CA LEU A 234 41.47 -7.74 1.82
C LEU A 234 42.16 -8.97 2.42
N ARG A 235 43.40 -8.79 2.90
CA ARG A 235 44.14 -9.84 3.60
C ARG A 235 44.41 -9.41 5.03
N TYR A 236 44.06 -10.28 5.97
CA TYR A 236 44.33 -10.09 7.40
C TYR A 236 45.48 -11.01 7.81
N GLU A 237 46.60 -10.42 8.22
CA GLU A 237 47.73 -11.17 8.75
C GLU A 237 47.65 -11.30 10.27
N SER A 238 48.21 -12.39 10.80
CA SER A 238 48.34 -12.65 12.25
C SER A 238 49.18 -11.60 13.00
N SER A 239 49.82 -10.67 12.27
CA SER A 239 50.52 -9.48 12.79
C SER A 239 49.59 -8.31 13.16
N GLY A 240 48.27 -8.46 12.95
CA GLY A 240 47.25 -7.43 13.22
C GLY A 240 47.25 -6.29 12.20
N THR A 241 47.80 -6.52 11.02
CA THR A 241 47.92 -5.53 9.94
C THR A 241 46.97 -5.90 8.81
N LEU A 242 46.08 -4.98 8.44
CA LEU A 242 45.18 -5.13 7.30
C LEU A 242 45.90 -4.64 6.04
N GLN A 243 46.15 -5.54 5.09
CA GLN A 243 46.66 -5.16 3.78
C GLN A 243 45.54 -5.10 2.75
N ILE A 244 45.52 -3.98 2.03
CA ILE A 244 44.62 -3.71 0.92
C ILE A 244 45.44 -3.99 -0.36
N CYS A 245 45.17 -5.12 -1.01
CA CYS A 245 45.90 -5.53 -2.21
C CYS A 245 45.05 -5.28 -3.47
N LEU A 246 45.57 -4.46 -4.39
CA LEU A 246 45.06 -4.34 -5.75
C LEU A 246 45.48 -5.59 -6.53
N THR A 247 44.53 -6.40 -6.98
CA THR A 247 44.86 -7.54 -7.85
C THR A 247 45.15 -7.02 -9.25
N SER A 248 46.43 -6.95 -9.60
CA SER A 248 46.87 -6.80 -10.99
C SER A 248 46.59 -8.11 -11.73
N GLN A 249 45.41 -8.22 -12.33
CA GLN A 249 45.16 -9.13 -13.45
C GLN A 249 44.28 -8.45 -14.49
N GLN A 250 44.93 -7.65 -15.34
CA GLN A 250 44.62 -7.62 -16.77
C GLN A 250 45.90 -7.22 -17.50
N ARG A 251 46.36 -8.12 -18.38
CA ARG A 251 47.42 -7.86 -19.35
C ARG A 251 46.78 -7.25 -20.60
#